data_AF-A0A2V6BFH1-F1
#
_entry.id   AF-A0A2V6BFH1-F1
#
_cell.length_a   1.000
_cell.length_b   1.000
_cell.length_c   1.000
_cell.angle_alpha   90.00
_cell.angle_beta   90.00
_cell.angle_gamma   90.00
#
_symmetry.space_group_name_H-M   'P 1'
#
loop_
_entity.id
_entity.type
_entity.pdbx_description
1 polymer ?
#
loop_
_entity_poly.entity_id
_entity_poly.type
_entity_poly.pdbx_seq_one_letter_code
_entity_poly.pdbx_strand_id
1 'polypeptide(L)'
;MSTTRAVWFFIVALTAIRLSMLATTDLEFDEAHYWMWSERLAPAYFSKGPAIAFVIHASTAVFGSNEFGVRFFSPLLAAGTSLLLFYFARRLFNATAGLWAVIALNATPIFNIGAFLMTIDALSIFFWLAAMFTFWLALEKSPQFSWYWPL
;
A
#
# COMPACT_ATOMS: atom_id res chain seq x y z
N MET A 1 -15.28 11.45 19.18
CA MET A 1 -14.17 10.49 18.89
C MET A 1 -12.90 11.30 18.64
N SER A 2 -11.73 10.85 19.11
CA SER A 2 -10.45 11.44 18.66
C SER A 2 -10.31 11.28 17.14
N THR A 3 -9.82 12.29 16.42
CA THR A 3 -9.61 12.26 14.96
C THR A 3 -8.91 11.00 14.48
N THR A 4 -7.94 10.51 15.27
CA THR A 4 -7.24 9.25 14.98
C THR A 4 -8.18 8.05 14.97
N ARG A 5 -9.11 7.93 15.93
CA ARG A 5 -10.09 6.82 15.96
C ARG A 5 -11.03 6.87 14.76
N ALA A 6 -11.42 8.07 14.32
CA ALA A 6 -12.26 8.24 13.14
C ALA A 6 -11.53 7.78 11.86
N VAL A 7 -10.25 8.14 11.70
CA VAL A 7 -9.42 7.68 10.57
C VAL A 7 -9.25 6.16 10.55
N TRP A 8 -8.94 5.57 11.70
CA TRP A 8 -8.83 4.10 11.81
C TRP A 8 -10.14 3.42 11.45
N PHE A 9 -11.28 3.89 11.98
CA PHE A 9 -12.59 3.35 11.64
C PHE A 9 -12.88 3.46 10.14
N PHE A 10 -12.63 4.63 9.54
CA PHE A 10 -12.81 4.86 8.11
C PHE A 10 -11.98 3.90 7.26
N ILE A 11 -10.68 3.75 7.56
CA ILE A 11 -9.78 2.88 6.81
C ILE A 11 -10.19 1.42 6.98
N VAL A 12 -10.48 0.96 8.19
CA VAL A 12 -10.92 -0.43 8.44
C VAL A 12 -12.22 -0.74 7.70
N ALA A 13 -13.21 0.16 7.77
CA ALA A 13 -14.47 -0.02 7.06
C ALA A 13 -14.25 -0.09 5.54
N LEU A 14 -13.45 0.81 4.98
CA LEU A 14 -13.16 0.85 3.55
C LEU A 14 -12.36 -0.38 3.07
N THR A 15 -11.39 -0.82 3.86
CA THR A 15 -10.63 -2.05 3.58
C THR A 15 -11.53 -3.28 3.64
N ALA A 16 -12.45 -3.37 4.61
CA ALA A 16 -13.41 -4.47 4.68
C ALA A 16 -14.31 -4.52 3.44
N ILE A 17 -14.81 -3.36 2.98
CA ILE A 17 -15.58 -3.26 1.74
C ILE A 17 -14.75 -3.74 0.55
N ARG A 18 -13.52 -3.24 0.37
CA ARG A 18 -12.64 -3.65 -0.73
C ARG A 18 -12.34 -5.14 -0.72
N LEU A 19 -12.03 -5.71 0.46
CA LEU A 19 -11.78 -7.15 0.63
C LEU A 19 -12.98 -7.99 0.22
N SER A 20 -14.21 -7.56 0.54
CA SER A 20 -15.43 -8.29 0.17
C SER A 20 -15.68 -8.36 -1.34
N MET A 21 -15.09 -7.44 -2.11
CA MET A 21 -15.28 -7.33 -3.55
C MET A 21 -14.19 -8.03 -4.36
N LEU A 22 -13.07 -8.46 -3.75
CA LEU A 22 -11.91 -8.94 -4.52
C LEU A 22 -12.18 -10.15 -5.42
N ALA A 23 -13.14 -11.00 -5.02
CA ALA A 23 -13.50 -12.23 -5.74
C ALA A 23 -14.60 -12.02 -6.80
N THR A 24 -15.12 -10.80 -6.99
CA THR A 24 -16.29 -10.58 -7.85
C THR A 24 -15.98 -10.40 -9.33
N THR A 25 -14.69 -10.27 -9.68
CA THR A 25 -14.25 -10.01 -11.06
C THR A 25 -13.03 -10.86 -11.39
N ASP A 26 -12.91 -11.27 -12.64
CA ASP A 26 -11.74 -12.01 -13.14
C ASP A 26 -10.45 -11.17 -13.05
N LEU A 27 -9.30 -11.84 -13.11
CA LEU A 27 -8.00 -11.18 -13.13
C LEU A 27 -7.80 -10.33 -14.39
N GLU A 28 -7.25 -9.15 -14.20
CA GLU A 28 -6.78 -8.31 -15.29
C GLU A 28 -5.46 -8.89 -15.87
N PHE A 29 -5.09 -8.48 -17.09
CA PHE A 29 -3.93 -9.03 -17.79
C PHE A 29 -2.64 -8.94 -16.99
N ASP A 30 -2.35 -7.80 -16.37
CA ASP A 30 -1.15 -7.61 -15.57
C ASP A 30 -1.18 -8.48 -14.31
N GLU A 31 -2.35 -8.60 -13.66
CA GLU A 31 -2.50 -9.46 -12.47
C GLU A 31 -2.25 -10.92 -12.79
N ALA A 32 -2.80 -11.41 -13.91
CA ALA A 32 -2.57 -12.77 -14.39
C ALA A 32 -1.08 -12.99 -14.72
N HIS A 33 -0.42 -12.00 -15.32
CA HIS A 33 1.00 -12.08 -15.63
C HIS A 33 1.87 -12.14 -14.36
N TYR A 34 1.56 -11.31 -13.35
CA TYR A 34 2.26 -11.32 -12.07
C TYR A 34 1.97 -12.57 -11.25
N TRP A 35 0.77 -13.15 -11.37
CA TRP A 35 0.46 -14.43 -10.77
C TRP A 35 1.29 -15.57 -11.40
N MET A 36 1.45 -15.61 -12.72
CA MET A 36 2.34 -16.57 -13.38
C MET A 36 3.80 -16.47 -12.87
N TRP A 37 4.29 -15.25 -12.60
CA TRP A 37 5.60 -15.07 -11.96
C TRP A 37 5.65 -15.61 -10.53
N SER A 38 4.55 -15.47 -9.79
CA SER A 38 4.46 -15.98 -8.41
C SER A 38 4.55 -17.51 -8.33
N GLU A 39 4.21 -18.23 -9.41
CA GLU A 39 4.37 -19.70 -9.47
C GLU A 39 5.85 -20.12 -9.56
N ARG A 40 6.72 -19.24 -10.06
CA ARG A 40 8.16 -19.51 -10.25
C ARG A 40 8.98 -18.34 -9.72
N LEU A 41 9.10 -18.28 -8.40
CA LEU A 41 9.81 -17.21 -7.71
C LEU A 41 11.26 -17.06 -8.20
N ALA A 42 11.57 -15.86 -8.69
CA ALA A 42 12.90 -15.46 -9.14
C ALA A 42 13.31 -14.13 -8.48
N PRO A 43 14.64 -13.86 -8.32
CA PRO A 43 15.13 -12.60 -7.76
C PRO A 43 14.80 -11.35 -8.61
N ALA A 44 14.56 -11.52 -9.90
CA ALA A 44 14.11 -10.47 -10.81
C ALA A 44 13.35 -11.09 -11.98
N TYR A 45 12.40 -10.34 -12.53
CA TYR A 45 11.66 -10.70 -13.73
C TYR A 45 12.02 -9.75 -14.87
N PHE A 46 11.59 -10.09 -16.09
CA PHE A 46 11.96 -9.36 -17.30
C PHE A 46 11.76 -7.84 -17.20
N SER A 47 10.66 -7.39 -16.59
CA SER A 47 10.33 -5.97 -16.50
C SER A 47 10.24 -5.41 -15.08
N LYS A 48 10.12 -6.25 -14.05
CA LYS A 48 9.85 -5.81 -12.66
C LYS A 48 10.74 -6.53 -11.63
N GLY A 49 10.86 -5.92 -10.45
CA GLY A 49 11.51 -6.54 -9.29
C GLY A 49 10.70 -7.70 -8.69
N PRO A 50 11.26 -8.41 -7.70
CA PRO A 50 10.69 -9.64 -7.18
C PRO A 50 9.43 -9.42 -6.33
N ALA A 51 9.30 -8.26 -5.70
CA ALA A 51 8.34 -8.02 -4.62
C ALA A 51 6.90 -8.41 -4.98
N ILE A 52 6.43 -8.08 -6.18
CA ILE A 52 5.05 -8.38 -6.61
C ILE A 52 4.76 -9.88 -6.62
N ALA A 53 5.67 -10.68 -7.19
CA ALA A 53 5.52 -12.12 -7.28
C ALA A 53 5.59 -12.79 -5.90
N PHE A 54 6.48 -12.33 -5.03
CA PHE A 54 6.59 -12.86 -3.66
C PHE A 54 5.34 -12.56 -2.83
N VAL A 55 4.78 -11.37 -2.96
CA VAL A 55 3.57 -10.98 -2.22
C VAL A 55 2.36 -11.77 -2.72
N ILE A 56 2.20 -11.94 -4.04
CA ILE A 56 1.14 -12.79 -4.62
C ILE A 56 1.32 -14.26 -4.21
N HIS A 57 2.55 -14.77 -4.21
CA HIS A 57 2.83 -16.15 -3.78
C HIS A 57 2.46 -16.36 -2.31
N ALA A 58 2.80 -15.40 -1.44
CA ALA A 58 2.48 -15.48 -0.02
C ALA A 58 0.96 -15.51 0.24
N SER A 59 0.18 -14.71 -0.49
CA SER A 59 -1.28 -14.71 -0.31
C SER A 59 -1.96 -15.92 -0.97
N THR A 60 -1.53 -16.33 -2.16
CA THR A 60 -2.09 -17.52 -2.83
C THR A 60 -1.74 -18.82 -2.09
N ALA A 61 -0.61 -18.89 -1.38
CA ALA A 61 -0.28 -20.02 -0.50
C ALA A 61 -1.26 -20.16 0.69
N VAL A 62 -1.89 -19.07 1.15
CA VAL A 62 -2.81 -19.06 2.29
C VAL A 62 -4.27 -19.16 1.86
N PHE A 63 -4.67 -18.41 0.83
CA PHE A 63 -6.06 -18.29 0.39
C PHE A 63 -6.39 -19.12 -0.87
N GLY A 64 -5.39 -19.80 -1.43
CA GLY A 64 -5.48 -20.55 -2.68
C GLY A 64 -5.23 -19.67 -3.92
N SER A 65 -5.05 -20.34 -5.05
CA SER A 65 -4.85 -19.73 -6.37
C SER A 65 -6.19 -19.28 -6.97
N ASN A 66 -6.75 -18.20 -6.44
CA ASN A 66 -7.95 -17.54 -6.93
C ASN A 66 -7.77 -16.01 -6.91
N GLU A 67 -8.75 -15.28 -7.45
CA GLU A 67 -8.75 -13.82 -7.59
C GLU A 67 -8.57 -13.12 -6.23
N PHE A 68 -9.21 -13.65 -5.19
CA PHE A 68 -9.07 -13.15 -3.83
C PHE A 68 -7.64 -13.33 -3.31
N GLY A 69 -7.06 -14.52 -3.51
CA GLY A 69 -5.69 -14.82 -3.12
C GLY A 69 -4.68 -13.93 -3.82
N VAL A 70 -4.84 -13.66 -5.11
CA VAL A 70 -3.95 -12.75 -5.85
C VAL A 70 -4.08 -11.31 -5.33
N ARG A 71 -5.30 -10.84 -5.06
CA ARG A 71 -5.57 -9.44 -4.70
C ARG A 71 -5.49 -9.11 -3.21
N PHE A 72 -5.41 -10.10 -2.34
CA PHE A 72 -5.54 -9.95 -0.88
C PHE A 72 -4.70 -8.80 -0.30
N PHE A 73 -3.45 -8.67 -0.74
CA PHE A 73 -2.54 -7.64 -0.23
C PHE A 73 -2.79 -6.24 -0.79
N SER A 74 -3.51 -6.09 -1.90
CA SER A 74 -3.73 -4.76 -2.51
C SER A 74 -4.53 -3.82 -1.59
N PRO A 75 -5.72 -4.19 -1.04
CA PRO A 75 -6.43 -3.35 -0.08
C PRO A 75 -5.67 -3.11 1.22
N LEU A 76 -4.82 -4.05 1.64
CA LEU A 76 -3.99 -3.94 2.84
C LEU A 76 -2.86 -2.90 2.65
N LEU A 77 -2.21 -2.91 1.49
CA LEU A 77 -1.21 -1.90 1.13
C LEU A 77 -1.83 -0.52 0.99
N ALA A 78 -3.03 -0.42 0.42
CA ALA A 78 -3.78 0.84 0.35
C ALA A 78 -4.17 1.37 1.75
N ALA A 79 -4.54 0.47 2.67
CA ALA A 79 -4.80 0.80 4.07
C ALA A 79 -3.53 1.31 4.76
N GLY A 80 -2.42 0.60 4.62
CA GLY A 80 -1.11 0.99 5.13
C GLY A 80 -0.67 2.34 4.59
N THR A 81 -0.84 2.58 3.29
CA THR A 81 -0.56 3.86 2.63
C THR A 81 -1.40 4.99 3.23
N SER A 82 -2.71 4.77 3.42
CA SER A 82 -3.60 5.76 4.03
C SER A 82 -3.19 6.08 5.48
N LEU A 83 -2.81 5.07 6.27
CA LEU A 83 -2.35 5.26 7.63
C LEU A 83 -1.01 6.01 7.69
N LEU A 84 -0.04 5.62 6.86
CA LEU A 84 1.23 6.32 6.77
C LEU A 84 1.03 7.79 6.38
N LEU A 85 0.15 8.06 5.42
CA LEU A 85 -0.18 9.42 5.00
C LEU A 85 -0.80 10.22 6.15
N PHE A 86 -1.71 9.62 6.91
CA PHE A 86 -2.31 10.26 8.10
C PHE A 86 -1.24 10.67 9.11
N TYR A 87 -0.37 9.74 9.50
CA TYR A 87 0.66 10.01 10.51
C TYR A 87 1.69 11.02 10.00
N PHE A 88 2.06 10.93 8.72
CA PHE A 88 3.00 11.87 8.11
C PHE A 88 2.43 13.29 8.05
N ALA A 89 1.21 13.47 7.53
CA ALA A 89 0.54 14.77 7.47
C ALA A 89 0.20 15.32 8.85
N ARG A 90 -0.16 14.46 9.82
CA ARG A 90 -0.36 14.86 11.22
C ARG A 90 0.92 15.39 11.85
N ARG A 91 2.07 14.81 11.50
CA ARG A 91 3.38 15.23 12.03
C ARG A 91 3.82 16.56 11.44
N LEU A 92 3.62 16.77 10.14
CA LEU A 92 3.98 18.01 9.43
C LEU A 92 3.08 19.19 9.79
N PHE A 93 1.78 18.94 9.97
CA PHE A 93 0.79 19.99 10.19
C PHE A 93 -0.01 19.72 11.47
N ASN A 94 -1.12 19.00 11.37
CA ASN A 94 -1.98 18.67 12.49
C ASN A 94 -2.91 17.49 12.15
N ALA A 95 -3.65 16.98 13.14
CA ALA A 95 -4.52 15.83 12.96
C ALA A 95 -5.67 16.07 11.94
N THR A 96 -6.16 17.31 11.81
CA THR A 96 -7.22 17.65 10.85
C THR A 96 -6.70 17.63 9.41
N ALA A 97 -5.50 18.16 9.17
CA ALA A 97 -4.82 18.04 7.89
C ALA A 97 -4.58 16.58 7.51
N GLY A 98 -4.16 15.74 8.46
CA GLY A 98 -4.02 14.30 8.25
C GLY A 98 -5.34 13.62 7.87
N LEU A 99 -6.45 13.96 8.53
CA LEU A 99 -7.78 13.43 8.17
C LEU A 99 -8.15 13.80 6.74
N TRP A 100 -8.02 15.07 6.37
CA TRP A 100 -8.34 15.53 5.02
C TRP A 100 -7.44 14.92 3.95
N ALA A 101 -6.15 14.70 4.25
CA ALA A 101 -5.23 14.01 3.33
C ALA A 101 -5.69 12.57 3.04
N VAL A 102 -6.12 11.83 4.06
CA VAL A 102 -6.67 10.47 3.89
C VAL A 102 -7.96 10.47 3.08
N ILE A 103 -8.86 11.42 3.35
CA ILE A 103 -10.11 11.56 2.61
C ILE A 103 -9.81 11.88 1.14
N ALA A 104 -8.94 12.85 0.86
CA ALA A 104 -8.57 13.24 -0.50
C ALA A 104 -7.93 12.08 -1.28
N LEU A 105 -7.03 11.32 -0.64
CA LEU A 105 -6.42 10.14 -1.25
C LEU A 105 -7.48 9.08 -1.60
N ASN A 106 -8.37 8.75 -0.66
CA ASN A 106 -9.40 7.72 -0.88
C ASN A 106 -10.59 8.21 -1.73
N ALA A 107 -10.75 9.52 -1.93
CA ALA A 107 -11.67 10.09 -2.91
C ALA A 107 -11.11 10.04 -4.34
N THR A 108 -9.80 9.82 -4.51
CA THR A 108 -9.15 9.75 -5.82
C THR A 108 -9.52 8.43 -6.51
N PRO A 109 -10.19 8.45 -7.68
CA PRO A 109 -10.66 7.22 -8.33
C PRO A 109 -9.54 6.23 -8.67
N ILE A 110 -8.42 6.73 -9.19
CA ILE A 110 -7.29 5.87 -9.59
C ILE A 110 -6.65 5.14 -8.40
N PHE A 111 -6.66 5.75 -7.21
CA PHE A 111 -6.18 5.09 -5.99
C PHE A 111 -7.09 3.94 -5.57
N ASN A 112 -8.41 4.06 -5.79
CA ASN A 112 -9.34 2.98 -5.50
C ASN A 112 -9.20 1.80 -6.46
N ILE A 113 -8.93 2.07 -7.74
CA ILE A 113 -8.62 1.03 -8.73
C ILE A 113 -7.33 0.29 -8.33
N GLY A 114 -6.27 1.03 -7.99
CA GLY A 114 -5.01 0.45 -7.52
C GLY A 114 -5.09 -0.24 -6.16
N ALA A 115 -6.10 0.06 -5.35
CA ALA A 115 -6.39 -0.62 -4.09
C ALA A 115 -7.24 -1.89 -4.26
N PHE A 116 -7.77 -2.12 -5.46
CA PHE A 116 -8.56 -3.30 -5.82
C PHE A 116 -7.72 -4.29 -6.63
N LEU A 117 -6.99 -3.79 -7.64
CA LEU A 117 -6.11 -4.59 -8.47
C LEU A 117 -4.75 -4.82 -7.78
N MET A 118 -4.14 -5.98 -8.02
CA MET A 118 -2.79 -6.28 -7.55
C MET A 118 -1.75 -6.06 -8.65
N THR A 119 -1.31 -4.81 -8.77
CA THR A 119 -0.17 -4.44 -9.61
C THR A 119 1.05 -4.06 -8.77
N ILE A 120 2.17 -3.76 -9.45
CA ILE A 120 3.38 -3.23 -8.80
C ILE A 120 3.16 -1.87 -8.11
N ASP A 121 2.12 -1.12 -8.49
CA ASP A 121 1.93 0.26 -8.06
C ASP A 121 1.53 0.35 -6.59
N ALA A 122 0.73 -0.60 -6.09
CA ALA A 122 0.33 -0.65 -4.68
C ALA A 122 1.55 -0.78 -3.76
N LEU A 123 2.51 -1.63 -4.13
CA LEU A 123 3.78 -1.78 -3.43
C LEU A 123 4.63 -0.52 -3.56
N SER A 124 4.76 0.01 -4.78
CA SER A 124 5.56 1.19 -5.07
C SER A 124 5.11 2.40 -4.24
N ILE A 125 3.82 2.74 -4.26
CA ILE A 125 3.27 3.89 -3.54
C ILE A 125 3.45 3.71 -2.02
N PHE A 126 3.19 2.52 -1.49
CA PHE A 126 3.37 2.22 -0.07
C PHE A 126 4.83 2.43 0.37
N PHE A 127 5.79 1.81 -0.34
CA PHE A 127 7.19 1.91 0.03
C PHE A 127 7.80 3.29 -0.22
N TRP A 128 7.36 4.02 -1.24
CA TRP A 128 7.76 5.41 -1.45
C TRP A 128 7.29 6.31 -0.32
N LEU A 129 6.03 6.17 0.11
CA LEU A 129 5.50 6.95 1.23
C LEU A 129 6.19 6.58 2.54
N ALA A 130 6.46 5.29 2.77
CA ALA A 130 7.23 4.84 3.92
C ALA A 130 8.65 5.44 3.90
N ALA A 131 9.33 5.41 2.76
CA ALA A 131 10.66 5.99 2.59
C ALA A 131 10.64 7.50 2.90
N MET A 132 9.72 8.26 2.31
CA MET A 132 9.55 9.69 2.60
C MET A 132 9.31 9.96 4.09
N PHE A 133 8.45 9.17 4.73
CA PHE A 133 8.15 9.37 6.14
C PHE A 133 9.35 9.04 7.03
N THR A 134 10.06 7.94 6.77
CA THR A 134 11.28 7.58 7.52
C THR A 134 12.41 8.58 7.30
N PHE A 135 12.56 9.11 6.08
CA PHE A 135 13.51 10.16 5.76
C PHE A 135 13.21 11.43 6.57
N TRP A 136 11.94 11.84 6.64
CA TRP A 136 11.53 12.95 7.49
C TRP A 136 11.84 12.73 8.97
N LEU A 137 11.57 11.53 9.50
CA LEU A 137 11.90 11.18 10.88
C LEU A 137 13.41 11.21 11.15
N ALA A 138 14.23 10.88 10.16
CA ALA A 138 15.69 10.99 10.25
C ALA A 138 16.14 12.46 10.34
N LEU A 139 15.57 13.33 9.49
CA LEU A 139 15.82 14.78 9.52
C LEU A 139 15.50 15.40 10.89
N GLU A 140 14.37 15.03 11.49
CA GLU A 140 13.96 15.54 12.81
C GLU A 140 14.93 15.13 13.93
N LYS A 141 15.57 13.96 13.82
CA LYS A 141 16.44 13.40 14.86
C LYS A 141 17.91 13.77 14.71
N SER A 142 18.39 13.98 13.49
CA SER A 142 19.79 14.25 13.18
C SER A 142 19.91 15.52 12.34
N PRO A 143 19.80 16.71 12.98
CA PRO A 143 19.83 17.99 12.26
C PRO A 143 21.22 18.38 11.75
N GLN A 144 22.27 17.60 12.02
CA GLN A 144 23.64 17.88 11.56
C GLN A 144 24.07 16.89 10.46
N PHE A 145 24.73 17.42 9.41
CA PHE A 145 25.39 16.66 8.35
C PHE A 145 26.30 15.57 8.93
N SER A 146 26.16 14.33 8.46
CA SER A 146 27.06 13.21 8.77
C SER A 146 27.61 12.61 7.49
N TRP A 147 28.88 12.20 7.46
CA TRP A 147 29.45 11.51 6.29
C TRP A 147 28.75 10.17 5.98
N TYR A 148 28.12 9.56 6.99
CA TYR A 148 27.30 8.36 6.83
C TYR A 148 25.86 8.67 6.36
N TRP A 149 25.46 9.94 6.39
CA TRP A 149 24.13 10.41 6.05
C TRP A 149 24.17 11.87 5.60
N PRO A 150 24.30 12.15 4.29
CA PRO A 150 24.40 13.52 3.81
C PRO A 150 23.06 14.24 4.06
N LEU A 151 23.08 15.17 5.00
CA LEU A 151 22.02 16.17 5.25
C LEU A 151 22.60 17.56 5.18
#